data_AF-A0A953A0N7-F1
#
_entry.id   AF-A0A953A0N7-F1
#
_cell.length_a   1.000
_cell.length_b   1.000
_cell.length_c   1.000
_cell.angle_alpha   90.00
_cell.angle_beta   90.00
_cell.angle_gamma   90.00
#
_symmetry.space_group_name_H-M   'P 1'
#
loop_
_entity.id
_entity.type
_entity.pdbx_description
1 polymer ?
#
loop_
_entity_poly.entity_id
_entity_poly.type
_entity_poly.pdbx_seq_one_letter_code
_entity_poly.pdbx_strand_id
1 'polypeptide(L)'
;MRIATYAGAAALAFALSVSAAFAQISSSTASTTVPGGGSGSSTAAKIRCVGAAVNARELALDTAVSTHLQSIATAYGTRATALQRAYAATSTVSIKRDAKAAWANFDASIKSSSKSWRSAQKAAWTQFKTAAKACKAPASVHVDSDNSEREIRGD
;
A
#
# COMPACT_ATOMS: atom_id res chain seq x y z
N MET A 1 1.59 46.18 38.76
CA MET A 1 2.63 46.00 37.71
C MET A 1 2.42 44.63 37.07
N ARG A 2 2.09 44.60 35.78
CA ARG A 2 1.89 43.37 34.98
C ARG A 2 3.20 43.06 34.27
N ILE A 3 3.69 41.82 34.37
CA ILE A 3 4.75 41.32 33.49
C ILE A 3 4.24 40.01 32.89
N ALA A 4 3.80 40.10 31.63
CA ALA A 4 3.55 38.97 30.76
C ALA A 4 4.89 38.54 30.16
N THR A 5 5.20 37.25 30.24
CA THR A 5 6.29 36.64 29.46
C THR A 5 5.71 35.46 28.68
N TYR A 6 5.68 35.64 27.36
CA TYR A 6 5.35 34.62 26.38
C TYR A 6 6.63 33.83 26.09
N ALA A 7 6.62 32.52 26.30
CA ALA A 7 7.64 31.62 25.80
C ALA A 7 7.03 30.79 24.67
N GLY A 8 7.30 31.21 23.43
CA GLY A 8 6.94 30.47 22.23
C GLY A 8 7.74 29.17 22.15
N ALA A 9 7.04 28.04 22.09
CA ALA A 9 7.66 26.77 21.75
C ALA A 9 7.89 26.73 20.25
N ALA A 10 9.17 26.81 19.84
CA ALA A 10 9.59 26.58 18.47
C ALA A 10 9.32 25.10 18.12
N ALA A 11 8.33 24.87 17.25
CA ALA A 11 8.09 23.58 16.63
C ALA A 11 9.19 23.32 15.59
N LEU A 12 10.18 22.50 15.96
CA LEU A 12 11.13 21.91 15.02
C LEU A 12 10.38 20.89 14.15
N ALA A 13 9.90 21.34 13.00
CA ALA A 13 9.36 20.49 11.96
C ALA A 13 10.50 19.72 11.27
N PHE A 14 10.76 18.50 11.72
CA PHE A 14 11.61 17.56 10.98
C PHE A 14 10.80 16.99 9.81
N ALA A 15 10.89 17.64 8.65
CA ALA A 15 10.37 17.11 7.39
C ALA A 15 11.29 15.99 6.90
N LEU A 16 11.02 14.74 7.31
CA LEU A 16 11.60 13.55 6.68
C LEU A 16 10.99 13.38 5.29
N SER A 17 11.59 14.01 4.30
CA SER A 17 11.33 13.74 2.88
C SER A 17 11.87 12.34 2.54
N VAL A 18 11.02 11.33 2.65
CA VAL A 18 11.32 10.00 2.11
C VAL A 18 11.19 10.10 0.59
N SER A 19 12.32 10.32 -0.07
CA SER A 19 12.43 10.19 -1.52
C SER A 19 12.15 8.73 -1.87
N ALA A 20 10.95 8.43 -2.38
CA ALA A 20 10.72 7.18 -3.08
C ALA A 20 11.56 7.22 -4.36
N ALA A 21 12.74 6.60 -4.31
CA ALA A 21 13.53 6.30 -5.49
C ALA A 21 12.72 5.30 -6.33
N PHE A 22 11.87 5.84 -7.22
CA PHE A 22 11.35 5.09 -8.33
C PHE A 22 12.54 4.72 -9.20
N ALA A 23 13.03 3.48 -9.05
CA ALA A 23 13.95 2.90 -10.01
C ALA A 23 13.28 2.98 -11.39
N GLN A 24 13.80 3.86 -12.25
CA GLN A 24 13.48 3.86 -13.67
C GLN A 24 13.91 2.52 -14.22
N ILE A 25 12.94 1.62 -14.40
CA ILE A 25 13.10 0.44 -15.24
C ILE A 25 13.33 0.99 -16.65
N SER A 26 14.59 0.98 -17.08
CA SER A 26 14.97 1.17 -18.47
C SER A 26 14.31 0.08 -19.30
N SER A 27 13.16 0.39 -19.89
CA SER A 27 12.57 -0.40 -20.95
C SER A 27 13.52 -0.36 -22.16
N SER A 28 14.35 -1.39 -22.30
CA SER A 28 15.10 -1.64 -23.53
C SER A 28 14.10 -2.00 -24.63
N THR A 29 13.64 -0.98 -25.36
CA THR A 29 12.83 -1.15 -26.56
C THR A 29 13.73 -1.71 -27.67
N ALA A 30 13.79 -3.04 -27.75
CA ALA A 30 14.27 -3.71 -28.96
C ALA A 30 13.21 -3.51 -30.05
N SER A 31 13.45 -2.54 -30.94
CA SER A 31 12.72 -2.41 -32.21
C SER A 31 13.13 -3.55 -33.13
N THR A 32 12.39 -4.66 -33.07
CA THR A 32 12.37 -5.66 -34.13
C THR A 32 11.21 -5.34 -35.05
N THR A 33 11.52 -4.70 -36.17
CA THR A 33 10.63 -4.61 -37.33
C THR A 33 10.39 -6.01 -37.89
N VAL A 34 9.19 -6.55 -37.68
CA VAL A 34 8.71 -7.76 -38.39
C VAL A 34 7.65 -7.35 -39.41
N PRO A 35 7.73 -7.80 -40.67
CA PRO A 35 6.77 -7.43 -41.71
C PRO A 35 5.39 -8.02 -41.43
N GLY A 36 4.36 -7.32 -41.91
CA GLY A 36 2.97 -7.71 -41.80
C GLY A 36 2.69 -9.14 -42.26
N GLY A 37 1.98 -9.88 -41.42
CA GLY A 37 1.38 -11.17 -41.70
C GLY A 37 0.50 -11.54 -40.53
N GLY A 38 -0.82 -11.46 -40.71
CA GLY A 38 -1.82 -11.75 -39.69
C GLY A 38 -1.67 -13.18 -39.15
N SER A 39 -0.82 -13.35 -38.14
CA SER A 39 -0.60 -14.60 -37.44
C SER A 39 -1.27 -14.47 -36.08
N GLY A 40 -2.44 -15.11 -35.94
CA GLY A 40 -3.06 -15.25 -34.63
C GLY A 40 -2.06 -15.86 -33.66
N SER A 41 -1.68 -15.09 -32.63
CA SER A 41 -0.83 -15.57 -31.54
C SER A 41 -1.34 -16.94 -31.08
N SER A 42 -0.47 -17.94 -31.06
CA SER A 42 -0.83 -19.30 -30.69
C SER A 42 -1.45 -19.32 -29.29
N THR A 43 -2.33 -20.29 -29.01
CA THR A 43 -2.94 -20.42 -27.69
C THR A 43 -1.89 -20.43 -26.57
N ALA A 44 -0.75 -21.08 -26.79
CA ALA A 44 0.37 -21.09 -25.85
C ALA A 44 0.95 -19.70 -25.58
N ALA A 45 1.10 -18.86 -26.60
CA ALA A 45 1.59 -17.49 -26.42
C ALA A 45 0.58 -16.61 -25.66
N LYS A 46 -0.72 -16.79 -25.91
CA LYS A 46 -1.79 -16.11 -25.16
C LYS A 46 -1.84 -16.54 -23.69
N ILE A 47 -1.65 -17.83 -23.40
CA ILE A 47 -1.54 -18.35 -22.01
C ILE A 47 -0.34 -17.73 -21.30
N ARG A 48 0.83 -17.70 -21.94
CA ARG A 48 2.02 -17.05 -21.35
C ARG A 48 1.79 -15.56 -21.06
N CYS A 49 1.07 -14.85 -21.93
CA CYS A 49 0.69 -13.47 -21.68
C CYS A 49 -0.16 -13.31 -20.41
N VAL A 50 -1.17 -14.17 -20.20
CA VAL A 50 -1.96 -14.18 -18.96
C VAL A 50 -1.09 -14.51 -17.75
N GLY A 51 -0.18 -15.47 -17.86
CA GLY A 51 0.77 -15.82 -16.78
C GLY A 51 1.65 -14.64 -16.36
N ALA A 52 2.12 -13.82 -17.30
CA ALA A 52 2.86 -12.60 -16.99
C ALA A 52 1.98 -11.56 -16.26
N ALA A 53 0.71 -11.44 -16.63
CA ALA A 53 -0.25 -10.57 -15.94
C ALA A 53 -0.53 -11.05 -14.51
N VAL A 54 -0.66 -12.36 -14.28
CA VAL A 54 -0.78 -12.96 -12.94
C VAL A 54 0.45 -12.63 -12.10
N ASN A 55 1.66 -12.89 -12.61
CA ASN A 55 2.90 -12.60 -11.88
C ASN A 55 3.00 -11.12 -11.47
N ALA A 56 2.63 -10.20 -12.36
CA ALA A 56 2.62 -8.77 -12.05
C ALA A 56 1.61 -8.42 -10.94
N ARG A 57 0.43 -9.05 -10.91
CA ARG A 57 -0.57 -8.88 -9.85
C ARG A 57 -0.02 -9.39 -8.51
N GLU A 58 0.51 -10.59 -8.48
CA GLU A 58 1.03 -11.20 -7.24
C GLU A 58 2.15 -10.37 -6.63
N LEU A 59 3.08 -9.87 -7.45
CA LEU A 59 4.13 -8.97 -6.98
C LEU A 59 3.56 -7.66 -6.39
N ALA A 60 2.51 -7.11 -6.99
CA ALA A 60 1.85 -5.91 -6.49
C ALA A 60 1.12 -6.17 -5.16
N LEU A 61 0.45 -7.32 -5.03
CA LEU A 61 -0.23 -7.74 -3.78
C LEU A 61 0.78 -7.99 -2.67
N ASP A 62 1.89 -8.69 -2.93
CA ASP A 62 2.97 -8.95 -1.98
C ASP A 62 3.59 -7.65 -1.43
N THR A 63 3.87 -6.70 -2.34
CA THR A 63 4.37 -5.38 -1.95
C THR A 63 3.37 -4.62 -1.08
N ALA A 64 2.09 -4.66 -1.46
CA ALA A 64 1.04 -3.95 -0.76
C ALA A 64 0.73 -4.55 0.62
N VAL A 65 0.75 -5.88 0.78
CA VAL A 65 0.54 -6.53 2.08
C VAL A 65 1.73 -6.28 3.00
N SER A 66 2.96 -6.35 2.49
CA SER A 66 4.16 -6.01 3.25
C SER A 66 4.12 -4.58 3.78
N THR A 67 3.69 -3.63 2.94
CA THR A 67 3.51 -2.23 3.34
C THR A 67 2.42 -2.05 4.40
N HIS A 68 1.31 -2.77 4.27
CA HIS A 68 0.22 -2.76 5.24
C HIS A 68 0.68 -3.28 6.61
N LEU A 69 1.34 -4.44 6.65
CA LEU A 69 1.87 -5.03 7.87
C LEU A 69 2.92 -4.15 8.55
N GLN A 70 3.82 -3.55 7.77
CA GLN A 70 4.81 -2.60 8.29
C GLN A 70 4.15 -1.37 8.91
N SER A 71 3.09 -0.85 8.28
CA SER A 71 2.33 0.29 8.81
C SER A 71 1.64 -0.06 10.13
N ILE A 72 1.08 -1.26 10.25
CA ILE A 72 0.49 -1.76 11.50
C ILE A 72 1.58 -1.84 12.58
N ALA A 73 2.72 -2.48 12.30
CA ALA A 73 3.83 -2.58 13.25
C ALA A 73 4.29 -1.21 13.76
N THR A 74 4.43 -0.23 12.86
CA THR A 74 4.76 1.17 13.21
C THR A 74 3.69 1.81 14.11
N ALA A 75 2.40 1.58 13.83
CA ALA A 75 1.31 2.10 14.65
C ALA A 75 1.37 1.53 16.08
N TYR A 76 1.66 0.24 16.23
CA TYR A 76 1.86 -0.38 17.54
C TYR A 76 3.04 0.22 18.30
N GLY A 77 4.20 0.40 17.64
CA GLY A 77 5.36 1.05 18.25
C GLY A 77 5.08 2.48 18.71
N THR A 78 4.35 3.25 17.90
CA THR A 78 3.96 4.63 18.23
C THR A 78 2.99 4.67 19.41
N ARG A 79 1.99 3.78 19.43
CA ARG A 79 1.05 3.66 20.55
C ARG A 79 1.77 3.31 21.85
N ALA A 80 2.66 2.31 21.82
CA ALA A 80 3.43 1.91 23.00
C ALA A 80 4.21 3.08 23.60
N THR A 81 4.94 3.81 22.76
CA THR A 81 5.71 4.99 23.18
C THR A 81 4.81 6.09 23.74
N ALA A 82 3.64 6.34 23.12
CA ALA A 82 2.69 7.33 23.60
C ALA A 82 2.07 6.96 24.95
N LEU A 83 1.72 5.68 25.15
CA LEU A 83 1.19 5.19 26.42
C LEU A 83 2.24 5.24 27.53
N GLN A 84 3.49 4.86 27.25
CA GLN A 84 4.58 4.98 28.22
C GLN A 84 4.72 6.44 28.71
N ARG A 85 4.66 7.41 27.80
CA ARG A 85 4.67 8.83 28.18
C ARG A 85 3.44 9.23 28.98
N ALA A 86 2.24 8.78 28.59
CA ALA A 86 1.01 9.08 29.31
C ALA A 86 1.09 8.59 30.77
N TYR A 87 1.59 7.39 31.01
CA TYR A 87 1.71 6.80 32.35
C TYR A 87 2.91 7.29 33.17
N ALA A 88 3.80 8.10 32.58
CA ALA A 88 4.84 8.82 33.32
C ALA A 88 4.30 10.12 33.96
N ALA A 89 3.07 10.53 33.64
CA ALA A 89 2.46 11.74 34.21
C ALA A 89 2.00 11.54 35.65
N THR A 90 2.02 12.61 36.45
CA THR A 90 1.61 12.59 37.88
C THR A 90 0.14 12.91 38.11
N SER A 91 -0.57 13.38 37.08
CA SER A 91 -2.00 13.76 37.16
C SER A 91 -2.87 12.75 36.42
N THR A 92 -3.90 12.24 37.11
CA THR A 92 -4.90 11.32 36.56
C THR A 92 -5.63 11.90 35.35
N VAL A 93 -5.87 13.22 35.35
CA VAL A 93 -6.50 13.93 34.23
C VAL A 93 -5.59 13.91 32.99
N SER A 94 -4.28 14.14 33.17
CA SER A 94 -3.30 14.07 32.08
C SER A 94 -3.17 12.64 31.54
N ILE A 95 -3.07 11.64 32.41
CA ILE A 95 -2.99 10.22 32.02
C ILE A 95 -4.20 9.85 31.14
N LYS A 96 -5.42 10.17 31.58
CA LYS A 96 -6.65 9.83 30.84
C LYS A 96 -6.69 10.51 29.47
N ARG A 97 -6.33 11.80 29.41
CA ARG A 97 -6.30 12.56 28.15
C ARG A 97 -5.28 11.98 27.17
N ASP A 98 -4.06 11.74 27.63
CA ASP A 98 -2.95 11.35 26.76
C ASP A 98 -3.09 9.88 26.31
N ALA A 99 -3.59 9.00 27.17
CA ALA A 99 -3.96 7.64 26.79
C ALA A 99 -5.08 7.62 25.73
N LYS A 100 -6.14 8.43 25.91
CA LYS A 100 -7.21 8.55 24.90
C LYS A 100 -6.67 9.04 23.55
N ALA A 101 -5.76 10.01 23.56
CA ALA A 101 -5.11 10.50 22.35
C ALA A 101 -4.26 9.42 21.68
N ALA A 102 -3.50 8.62 22.45
CA ALA A 102 -2.71 7.51 21.93
C ALA A 102 -3.57 6.48 21.19
N TRP A 103 -4.73 6.11 21.77
CA TRP A 103 -5.68 5.20 21.14
C TRP A 103 -6.34 5.79 19.90
N ALA A 104 -6.79 7.04 19.96
CA ALA A 104 -7.39 7.71 18.80
C ALA A 104 -6.42 7.77 17.60
N ASN A 105 -5.14 8.07 17.85
CA ASN A 105 -4.10 8.10 16.83
C ASN A 105 -3.79 6.70 16.27
N PHE A 106 -3.78 5.68 17.14
CA PHE A 106 -3.62 4.30 16.72
C PHE A 106 -4.76 3.87 15.78
N ASP A 107 -6.02 4.09 16.19
CA ASP A 107 -7.20 3.74 15.39
C ASP A 107 -7.21 4.44 14.03
N ALA A 108 -6.83 5.72 14.00
CA ALA A 108 -6.69 6.46 12.75
C ALA A 108 -5.62 5.86 11.84
N SER A 109 -4.49 5.43 12.41
CA SER A 109 -3.39 4.81 11.67
C SER A 109 -3.79 3.45 11.08
N ILE A 110 -4.47 2.60 11.85
CA ILE A 110 -4.98 1.31 11.37
C ILE A 110 -6.00 1.51 10.25
N LYS A 111 -7.00 2.39 10.45
CA LYS A 111 -8.02 2.69 9.42
C LYS A 111 -7.39 3.20 8.12
N SER A 112 -6.40 4.08 8.23
CA SER A 112 -5.66 4.60 7.08
C SER A 112 -4.93 3.48 6.34
N SER A 113 -4.20 2.64 7.07
CA SER A 113 -3.46 1.51 6.50
C SER A 113 -4.40 0.51 5.79
N SER A 114 -5.50 0.14 6.43
CA SER A 114 -6.54 -0.73 5.86
C SER A 114 -7.20 -0.15 4.60
N LYS A 115 -7.38 1.17 4.54
CA LYS A 115 -7.89 1.84 3.33
C LYS A 115 -6.87 1.75 2.19
N SER A 116 -5.59 1.99 2.49
CA SER A 116 -4.50 1.90 1.52
C SER A 116 -4.34 0.48 0.98
N TRP A 117 -4.38 -0.54 1.84
CA TRP A 117 -4.34 -1.95 1.44
C TRP A 117 -5.46 -2.30 0.45
N ARG A 118 -6.72 -2.00 0.81
CA ARG A 118 -7.88 -2.26 -0.07
C ARG A 118 -7.78 -1.53 -1.41
N SER A 119 -7.28 -0.29 -1.38
CA SER A 119 -7.07 0.48 -2.61
C SER A 119 -6.01 -0.16 -3.51
N ALA A 120 -4.89 -0.60 -2.94
CA ALA A 120 -3.81 -1.26 -3.68
C ALA A 120 -4.27 -2.61 -4.26
N GLN A 121 -4.99 -3.40 -3.47
CA GLN A 121 -5.60 -4.66 -3.92
C GLN A 121 -6.55 -4.43 -5.11
N LYS A 122 -7.47 -3.47 -5.00
CA LYS A 122 -8.38 -3.12 -6.12
C LYS A 122 -7.62 -2.69 -7.37
N ALA A 123 -6.56 -1.90 -7.21
CA ALA A 123 -5.73 -1.46 -8.31
C ALA A 123 -5.01 -2.64 -9.00
N ALA A 124 -4.38 -3.53 -8.23
CA ALA A 124 -3.70 -4.72 -8.74
C ALA A 124 -4.65 -5.61 -9.56
N TRP A 125 -5.85 -5.87 -9.03
CA TRP A 125 -6.87 -6.65 -9.75
C TRP A 125 -7.41 -5.95 -11.00
N THR A 126 -7.58 -4.63 -10.97
CA THR A 126 -8.02 -3.86 -12.15
C THR A 126 -6.97 -3.90 -13.26
N GLN A 127 -5.69 -3.77 -12.90
CA GLN A 127 -4.57 -3.89 -13.82
C GLN A 127 -4.49 -5.30 -14.41
N PHE A 128 -4.63 -6.33 -13.58
CA PHE A 128 -4.69 -7.72 -14.02
C PHE A 128 -5.79 -7.94 -15.05
N LYS A 129 -7.04 -7.56 -14.74
CA LYS A 129 -8.19 -7.73 -15.67
C LYS A 129 -7.95 -7.04 -17.00
N THR A 130 -7.35 -5.86 -16.97
CA THR A 130 -7.00 -5.10 -18.19
C THR A 130 -5.93 -5.82 -19.01
N ALA A 131 -4.84 -6.26 -18.37
CA ALA A 131 -3.74 -6.96 -19.02
C ALA A 131 -4.16 -8.34 -19.57
N ALA A 132 -4.88 -9.13 -18.78
CA ALA A 132 -5.40 -10.43 -19.18
C ALA A 132 -6.35 -10.32 -20.38
N LYS A 133 -7.24 -9.32 -20.40
CA LYS A 133 -8.12 -9.05 -21.54
C LYS A 133 -7.32 -8.74 -22.81
N ALA A 134 -6.24 -7.97 -22.70
CA ALA A 134 -5.37 -7.64 -23.83
C ALA A 134 -4.69 -8.89 -24.44
N CYS A 135 -4.49 -9.96 -23.65
CA CYS A 135 -3.90 -11.22 -24.11
C CYS A 135 -4.81 -12.03 -25.05
N LYS A 136 -6.12 -11.75 -25.12
CA LYS A 136 -7.09 -12.45 -25.99
C LYS A 136 -7.04 -14.00 -25.88
N ALA A 137 -6.73 -14.51 -24.69
CA ALA A 137 -6.72 -15.94 -24.39
C ALA A 137 -8.15 -16.52 -24.37
N PRO A 138 -8.35 -17.82 -24.64
CA PRO A 138 -9.64 -18.48 -24.49
C PRO A 138 -10.23 -18.31 -23.08
N ALA A 139 -11.55 -18.29 -22.96
CA ALA A 139 -12.26 -18.11 -21.68
C ALA A 139 -11.79 -19.08 -20.57
N SER A 140 -11.44 -20.32 -20.94
CA SER A 140 -10.93 -21.34 -20.02
C SER A 140 -9.62 -20.98 -19.30
N VAL A 141 -8.92 -19.94 -19.75
CA VAL A 141 -7.66 -19.44 -19.16
C VAL A 141 -7.93 -18.31 -18.14
N HIS A 142 -9.10 -17.67 -18.18
CA HIS A 142 -9.43 -16.49 -17.35
C HIS A 142 -10.05 -16.85 -15.99
N VAL A 143 -9.77 -18.04 -15.47
CA VAL A 143 -10.37 -18.59 -14.22
C VAL A 143 -10.05 -17.77 -12.96
N ASP A 144 -9.06 -16.89 -13.04
CA ASP A 144 -8.54 -16.19 -11.87
C ASP A 144 -9.22 -14.84 -11.61
N SER A 145 -10.04 -14.33 -12.55
CA SER A 145 -10.70 -13.03 -12.42
C SER A 145 -11.71 -12.94 -11.27
N ASP A 146 -12.17 -14.10 -10.81
CA ASP A 146 -13.22 -14.27 -9.79
C ASP A 146 -12.64 -14.52 -8.39
N ASN A 147 -11.32 -14.73 -8.28
CA ASN A 147 -10.68 -15.04 -7.00
C ASN A 147 -10.36 -13.80 -6.15
N SER A 148 -10.63 -12.58 -6.65
CA SER A 148 -10.31 -11.34 -5.93
C SER A 148 -10.96 -11.22 -4.54
N GLU A 149 -12.05 -11.95 -4.29
CA GLU A 149 -12.77 -11.94 -3.02
C GLU A 149 -12.15 -12.84 -1.94
N ARG A 150 -11.22 -13.73 -2.32
CA ARG A 150 -10.55 -14.67 -1.40
C ARG A 150 -9.37 -14.07 -0.65
N GLU A 151 -9.00 -12.84 -1.00
CA GLU A 151 -7.88 -12.14 -0.41
C GLU A 151 -8.11 -11.77 1.06
N ILE A 152 -7.02 -11.56 1.79
CA ILE A 152 -7.07 -11.09 3.19
C ILE A 152 -7.87 -9.78 3.24
N ARG A 153 -8.95 -9.80 4.03
CA ARG A 153 -9.73 -8.60 4.31
C ARG A 153 -8.98 -7.77 5.35
N GLY A 154 -8.83 -6.47 5.07
CA GLY A 154 -8.12 -5.54 5.94
C GLY A 154 -9.02 -4.83 6.95
N ASP A 155 -10.15 -5.42 7.33
CA ASP A 155 -11.13 -4.88 8.28
C ASP A 155 -10.84 -5.22 9.74
#